data_AF-A1ZXQ3-F1
#
_entry.id   AF-A1ZXQ3-F1
#
_cell.length_a   1.000
_cell.length_b   1.000
_cell.length_c   1.000
_cell.angle_alpha   90.00
_cell.angle_beta   90.00
_cell.angle_gamma   90.00
#
_symmetry.space_group_name_H-M   'P 1'
#
loop_
_entity.id
_entity.type
_entity.pdbx_description
1 polymer ?
#
loop_
_entity_poly.entity_id
_entity_poly.type
_entity_poly.pdbx_seq_one_letter_code
_entity_poly.pdbx_strand_id
1 'polypeptide(L)'
;MALCLLAPLQLTAQTTLVLKDSLGNVTDGTGNGEFNAPQGILFNADGSFWVSEGINDRVQKFDKDGNYVSQFGGSGTTNGKLEFPYWLAKDSQGNIFVTDGSNHRIQKFDKDGNYLSQFGTNGNGDGQFNTPRAIVIDASDNIYVVDFNNNRVQKFDKNGTYQSQFGGAGTTDGKFSGPDGMVMDASGNLYVVDRNNDRIQKFDKDGTFLSKFGSTGTGDAQFTKPAGIAIDKDGFIYVSDDDNSNDYIKVFKSDGTFVKKFNSNNAGGTTKSERQLHFDANGQLYISDPLEDRIRIMAPAQEINLKAGTVAIASGSTVDFGSVVVSQSSDKTFTIENLGGIDLTLSGTSGSQVAVSGTNATDFVVTQTSVTDKIAGFSNVTFSVSYKPAGLGSSTATLTIGSNDADEGTYTINLTGTATSNVTGVSPDLKEGILTVGPNPTQGKVRLSIEGKASNKVSYQVVNMQGQTVAKGVPHKGSIDMGQLPAGNYVLLLQIGEEKVARRIQKK
;
A
#
# COMPACT_ATOMS: atom_id res chain seq x y z
N MET A 1 -2.04 -8.91 43.07
CA MET A 1 -2.86 -9.44 41.96
C MET A 1 -2.51 -8.64 40.72
N ALA A 2 -1.76 -9.24 39.81
CA ALA A 2 -1.38 -8.62 38.54
C ALA A 2 -2.60 -8.64 37.61
N LEU A 3 -3.06 -7.46 37.19
CA LEU A 3 -4.09 -7.34 36.16
C LEU A 3 -3.39 -7.41 34.80
N CYS A 4 -3.73 -8.47 34.07
CA CYS A 4 -3.20 -8.82 32.76
C CYS A 4 -3.51 -7.70 31.76
N LEU A 5 -2.46 -7.09 31.21
CA LEU A 5 -2.53 -6.24 30.02
C LEU A 5 -2.98 -7.13 28.85
N LEU A 6 -4.22 -6.93 28.40
CA LEU A 6 -4.65 -7.41 27.09
C LEU A 6 -3.81 -6.69 26.03
N ALA A 7 -3.07 -7.47 25.24
CA ALA A 7 -2.29 -7.01 24.12
C ALA A 7 -3.18 -6.23 23.12
N PRO A 8 -2.64 -5.20 22.43
CA PRO A 8 -3.39 -4.55 21.36
C PRO A 8 -3.69 -5.56 20.24
N LEU A 9 -4.95 -5.61 19.82
CA LEU A 9 -5.41 -6.30 18.62
C LEU A 9 -4.43 -6.03 17.48
N GLN A 10 -3.89 -7.10 16.89
CA GLN A 10 -3.11 -7.02 15.66
C GLN A 10 -3.92 -6.28 14.60
N LEU A 11 -3.28 -5.28 13.99
CA LEU A 11 -3.75 -4.59 12.80
C LEU A 11 -3.93 -5.65 11.70
N THR A 12 -5.16 -6.11 11.47
CA THR A 12 -5.47 -6.97 10.33
C THR A 12 -5.15 -6.18 9.06
N ALA A 13 -4.27 -6.72 8.23
CA ALA A 13 -3.83 -6.06 7.02
C ALA A 13 -4.99 -5.83 6.02
N GLN A 14 -4.76 -4.94 5.04
CA GLN A 14 -5.81 -4.12 4.45
C GLN A 14 -5.81 -4.17 2.93
N THR A 15 -6.94 -4.53 2.32
CA THR A 15 -7.13 -4.85 0.89
C THR A 15 -6.54 -3.82 -0.05
N THR A 16 -5.37 -4.05 -0.66
CA THR A 16 -5.02 -3.31 -1.88
C THR A 16 -6.10 -3.59 -2.92
N LEU A 17 -6.70 -2.54 -3.47
CA LEU A 17 -7.74 -2.61 -4.48
C LEU A 17 -7.17 -2.09 -5.79
N VAL A 18 -7.21 -2.89 -6.85
CA VAL A 18 -6.80 -2.49 -8.21
C VAL A 18 -8.00 -2.46 -9.14
N LEU A 19 -7.95 -1.58 -10.14
CA LEU A 19 -8.94 -1.55 -11.21
C LEU A 19 -8.82 -2.85 -12.01
N LYS A 20 -9.84 -3.68 -11.95
CA LYS A 20 -9.89 -4.96 -12.66
C LYS A 20 -10.58 -4.85 -14.00
N ASP A 21 -11.67 -4.07 -14.04
CA ASP A 21 -12.57 -3.99 -15.18
C ASP A 21 -13.43 -2.73 -15.10
N SER A 22 -14.17 -2.46 -16.17
CA SER A 22 -15.26 -1.48 -16.18
C SER A 22 -16.47 -2.01 -16.95
N LEU A 23 -17.66 -1.83 -16.38
CA LEU A 23 -18.92 -2.06 -17.09
C LEU A 23 -19.37 -0.75 -17.76
N GLY A 24 -19.88 -0.88 -18.99
CA GLY A 24 -20.27 0.25 -19.82
C GLY A 24 -19.14 0.73 -20.74
N ASN A 25 -19.52 1.39 -21.83
CA ASN A 25 -18.59 2.08 -22.74
C ASN A 25 -18.43 3.54 -22.29
N VAL A 26 -17.28 4.16 -22.58
CA VAL A 26 -16.93 5.54 -22.20
C VAL A 26 -17.69 6.61 -23.04
N THR A 27 -18.92 6.33 -23.45
CA THR A 27 -19.73 7.20 -24.31
C THR A 27 -21.19 7.11 -23.89
N ASP A 28 -21.87 8.26 -23.78
CA ASP A 28 -23.29 8.48 -23.45
C ASP A 28 -24.21 7.42 -24.05
N GLY A 29 -24.35 6.31 -23.34
CA GLY A 29 -24.96 5.10 -23.85
C GLY A 29 -26.44 5.09 -23.57
N THR A 30 -27.26 4.80 -24.58
CA THR A 30 -28.73 4.71 -24.41
C THR A 30 -29.25 3.29 -24.64
N GLY A 31 -28.41 2.42 -25.21
CA GLY A 31 -28.70 1.01 -25.43
C GLY A 31 -28.74 0.19 -24.15
N ASN A 32 -29.20 -1.06 -24.28
CA ASN A 32 -29.21 -2.02 -23.17
C ASN A 32 -27.77 -2.39 -22.78
N GLY A 33 -27.46 -2.28 -21.49
CA GLY A 33 -26.12 -2.54 -20.97
C GLY A 33 -25.12 -1.40 -21.16
N GLU A 34 -25.55 -0.29 -21.75
CA GLU A 34 -24.80 0.96 -21.77
C GLU A 34 -25.33 1.89 -20.66
N PHE A 35 -24.50 2.83 -20.20
CA PHE A 35 -24.87 3.76 -19.13
C PHE A 35 -24.88 5.21 -19.60
N ASN A 36 -25.72 6.02 -18.95
CA ASN A 36 -25.60 7.47 -18.92
C ASN A 36 -25.88 7.99 -17.50
N ALA A 37 -24.83 8.52 -16.87
CA ALA A 37 -24.77 8.87 -15.46
C ALA A 37 -25.23 7.75 -14.50
N PRO A 38 -24.53 6.59 -14.45
CA PRO A 38 -24.84 5.54 -13.47
C PRO A 38 -24.65 6.06 -12.04
N GLN A 39 -25.62 5.80 -11.17
CA GLN A 39 -25.68 6.33 -9.79
C GLN A 39 -25.51 5.21 -8.76
N GLY A 40 -26.60 4.58 -8.31
CA GLY A 40 -26.59 3.58 -7.27
C GLY A 40 -26.56 2.15 -7.82
N ILE A 41 -25.84 1.27 -7.13
CA ILE A 41 -25.80 -0.17 -7.41
C ILE A 41 -26.43 -0.95 -6.25
N LEU A 42 -27.31 -1.89 -6.57
CA LEU A 42 -27.96 -2.79 -5.62
C LEU A 42 -27.67 -4.25 -5.98
N PHE A 43 -26.85 -4.92 -5.16
CA PHE A 43 -26.50 -6.33 -5.34
C PHE A 43 -27.57 -7.29 -4.79
N ASN A 44 -27.83 -8.36 -5.53
CA ASN A 44 -28.61 -9.52 -5.12
C ASN A 44 -27.69 -10.62 -4.58
N ALA A 45 -28.26 -11.56 -3.82
CA ALA A 45 -27.49 -12.65 -3.21
C ALA A 45 -26.90 -13.63 -4.23
N ASP A 46 -27.46 -13.69 -5.45
CA ASP A 46 -26.97 -14.51 -6.56
C ASP A 46 -25.85 -13.82 -7.37
N GLY A 47 -25.43 -12.62 -6.95
CA GLY A 47 -24.42 -11.81 -7.64
C GLY A 47 -24.96 -10.94 -8.78
N SER A 48 -26.22 -11.11 -9.19
CA SER A 48 -26.87 -10.15 -10.10
C SER A 48 -27.04 -8.80 -9.40
N PHE A 49 -27.13 -7.71 -10.16
CA PHE A 49 -27.24 -6.38 -9.57
C PHE A 49 -28.10 -5.44 -10.42
N TRP A 50 -28.66 -4.44 -9.75
CA TRP A 50 -29.38 -3.34 -10.38
C TRP A 50 -28.53 -2.07 -10.36
N VAL A 51 -28.65 -1.25 -11.40
CA VAL A 51 -27.98 0.05 -11.54
C VAL A 51 -29.02 1.10 -11.90
N SER A 52 -29.13 2.17 -11.12
CA SER A 52 -29.90 3.36 -11.49
C SER A 52 -29.08 4.29 -12.38
N GLU A 53 -29.73 4.92 -13.34
CA GLU A 53 -29.12 5.88 -14.26
C GLU A 53 -29.84 7.22 -14.18
N GLY A 54 -29.09 8.26 -13.81
CA GLY A 54 -29.63 9.60 -13.60
C GLY A 54 -30.12 10.25 -14.90
N ILE A 55 -29.40 10.07 -16.02
CA ILE A 55 -29.76 10.77 -17.27
C ILE A 55 -30.71 9.94 -18.14
N ASN A 56 -30.56 8.62 -18.18
CA ASN A 56 -31.49 7.74 -18.92
C ASN A 56 -32.80 7.47 -18.17
N ASP A 57 -32.96 7.98 -16.94
CA ASP A 57 -34.16 7.84 -16.10
C ASP A 57 -34.63 6.38 -15.93
N ARG A 58 -33.70 5.45 -15.80
CA ARG A 58 -34.01 4.01 -15.75
C ARG A 58 -33.21 3.27 -14.70
N VAL A 59 -33.62 2.05 -14.44
CA VAL A 59 -32.88 1.10 -13.62
C VAL A 59 -32.66 -0.18 -14.44
N GLN A 60 -31.40 -0.56 -14.66
CA GLN A 60 -31.02 -1.74 -15.42
C GLN A 60 -30.57 -2.88 -14.49
N LYS A 61 -30.91 -4.13 -14.86
CA LYS A 61 -30.45 -5.36 -14.21
C LYS A 61 -29.33 -5.99 -15.01
N PHE A 62 -28.33 -6.49 -14.30
CA PHE A 62 -27.22 -7.24 -14.85
C PHE A 62 -27.08 -8.58 -14.13
N ASP A 63 -26.58 -9.59 -14.83
CA ASP A 63 -26.15 -10.83 -14.20
C ASP A 63 -24.80 -10.64 -13.48
N LYS A 64 -24.35 -11.69 -12.78
CA LYS A 64 -23.09 -11.68 -12.03
C LYS A 64 -21.84 -11.47 -12.89
N ASP A 65 -21.95 -11.66 -14.21
CA ASP A 65 -20.85 -11.49 -15.16
C ASP A 65 -20.92 -10.13 -15.87
N GLY A 66 -21.88 -9.27 -15.50
CA GLY A 66 -22.06 -7.93 -16.05
C GLY A 66 -22.85 -7.87 -17.35
N ASN A 67 -23.53 -8.95 -17.75
CA ASN A 67 -24.38 -8.92 -18.94
C ASN A 67 -25.74 -8.32 -18.61
N TYR A 68 -26.28 -7.49 -19.51
CA TYR A 68 -27.63 -6.95 -19.39
C TYR A 68 -28.70 -8.05 -19.33
N VAL A 69 -29.67 -7.90 -18.43
CA VAL A 69 -30.79 -8.83 -18.25
C VAL A 69 -32.14 -8.18 -18.53
N SER A 70 -32.43 -7.06 -17.88
CA SER A 70 -33.74 -6.37 -17.95
C SER A 70 -33.62 -4.92 -17.52
N GLN A 71 -34.69 -4.14 -17.65
CA GLN A 71 -34.75 -2.77 -17.12
C GLN A 71 -36.19 -2.38 -16.77
N PHE A 72 -36.35 -1.36 -15.93
CA PHE A 72 -37.62 -0.67 -15.70
C PHE A 72 -37.39 0.85 -15.60
N GLY A 73 -38.48 1.64 -15.61
CA GLY A 73 -38.42 3.10 -15.56
C GLY A 73 -38.71 3.78 -16.90
N GLY A 74 -37.88 4.77 -17.22
CA GLY A 74 -37.99 5.74 -18.30
C GLY A 74 -38.53 7.08 -17.80
N SER A 75 -38.17 8.15 -18.52
CA SER A 75 -38.49 9.53 -18.16
C SER A 75 -39.99 9.77 -17.94
N GLY A 76 -40.32 10.44 -16.84
CA GLY A 76 -41.66 10.99 -16.60
C GLY A 76 -42.10 10.95 -15.13
N THR A 77 -43.32 11.43 -14.90
CA THR A 77 -43.88 11.65 -13.55
C THR A 77 -44.95 10.63 -13.15
N THR A 78 -45.40 9.78 -14.09
CA THR A 78 -46.41 8.74 -13.82
C THR A 78 -45.82 7.57 -13.02
N ASN A 79 -46.67 6.69 -12.49
CA ASN A 79 -46.24 5.53 -11.72
C ASN A 79 -45.29 4.64 -12.54
N GLY A 80 -44.14 4.30 -11.96
CA GLY A 80 -43.11 3.50 -12.62
C GLY A 80 -42.28 4.26 -13.66
N LYS A 81 -42.50 5.56 -13.85
CA LYS A 81 -41.59 6.48 -14.56
C LYS A 81 -40.73 7.22 -13.56
N LEU A 82 -39.49 7.51 -13.95
CA LEU A 82 -38.47 8.12 -13.09
C LEU A 82 -38.01 9.44 -13.71
N GLU A 83 -37.40 10.30 -12.90
CA GLU A 83 -36.71 11.50 -13.32
C GLU A 83 -35.50 11.71 -12.40
N PHE A 84 -34.30 11.54 -12.95
CA PHE A 84 -33.02 11.57 -12.25
C PHE A 84 -32.97 10.67 -11.00
N PRO A 85 -33.11 9.34 -11.17
CA PRO A 85 -33.02 8.42 -10.03
C PRO A 85 -31.58 8.36 -9.47
N TYR A 86 -31.45 8.37 -8.14
CA TYR A 86 -30.14 8.34 -7.47
C TYR A 86 -29.79 6.94 -6.95
N TRP A 87 -30.27 6.57 -5.77
CA TRP A 87 -29.86 5.35 -5.08
C TRP A 87 -30.96 4.31 -5.04
N LEU A 88 -30.54 3.07 -4.75
CA LEU A 88 -31.38 1.89 -4.67
C LEU A 88 -31.20 1.24 -3.29
N ALA A 89 -32.29 0.72 -2.72
CA ALA A 89 -32.27 -0.15 -1.54
C ALA A 89 -33.25 -1.31 -1.71
N LYS A 90 -33.11 -2.37 -0.92
CA LYS A 90 -34.07 -3.48 -0.90
C LYS A 90 -34.59 -3.77 0.49
N ASP A 91 -35.87 -4.15 0.56
CA ASP A 91 -36.46 -4.68 1.79
C ASP A 91 -36.21 -6.19 1.94
N SER A 92 -36.63 -6.74 3.08
CA SER A 92 -36.53 -8.17 3.41
C SER A 92 -37.24 -9.11 2.43
N GLN A 93 -38.17 -8.60 1.62
CA GLN A 93 -38.90 -9.34 0.60
C GLN A 93 -38.23 -9.25 -0.79
N GLY A 94 -37.15 -8.47 -0.90
CA GLY A 94 -36.47 -8.22 -2.18
C GLY A 94 -37.17 -7.20 -3.06
N ASN A 95 -38.10 -6.40 -2.52
CA ASN A 95 -38.65 -5.26 -3.25
C ASN A 95 -37.60 -4.15 -3.31
N ILE A 96 -37.53 -3.48 -4.45
CA ILE A 96 -36.53 -2.46 -4.77
C ILE A 96 -37.14 -1.08 -4.51
N PHE A 97 -36.45 -0.26 -3.74
CA PHE A 97 -36.81 1.14 -3.51
C PHE A 97 -35.84 2.03 -4.27
N VAL A 98 -36.37 2.99 -5.01
CA VAL A 98 -35.62 3.94 -5.84
C VAL A 98 -35.90 5.35 -5.35
N THR A 99 -34.84 6.13 -5.11
CA THR A 99 -34.97 7.57 -4.89
C THR A 99 -35.10 8.27 -6.23
N ASP A 100 -36.31 8.75 -6.50
CA ASP A 100 -36.70 9.40 -7.75
C ASP A 100 -36.52 10.91 -7.58
N GLY A 101 -35.27 11.35 -7.78
CA GLY A 101 -34.72 12.59 -7.24
C GLY A 101 -35.46 13.85 -7.71
N SER A 102 -35.65 13.99 -9.01
CA SER A 102 -36.32 15.18 -9.59
C SER A 102 -37.84 15.12 -9.44
N ASN A 103 -38.42 13.94 -9.22
CA ASN A 103 -39.83 13.79 -8.87
C ASN A 103 -40.11 13.93 -7.36
N HIS A 104 -39.09 14.12 -6.53
CA HIS A 104 -39.22 14.35 -5.08
C HIS A 104 -39.97 13.25 -4.33
N ARG A 105 -39.75 11.99 -4.71
CA ARG A 105 -40.47 10.83 -4.15
C ARG A 105 -39.58 9.59 -4.07
N ILE A 106 -40.06 8.60 -3.35
CA ILE A 106 -39.51 7.24 -3.34
C ILE A 106 -40.49 6.32 -4.01
N GLN A 107 -40.02 5.50 -4.96
CA GLN A 107 -40.85 4.48 -5.61
C GLN A 107 -40.41 3.08 -5.19
N LYS A 108 -41.38 2.19 -4.96
CA LYS A 108 -41.20 0.79 -4.62
C LYS A 108 -41.58 -0.09 -5.80
N PHE A 109 -40.72 -1.03 -6.15
CA PHE A 109 -40.89 -2.01 -7.21
C PHE A 109 -40.71 -3.41 -6.65
N ASP A 110 -41.28 -4.43 -7.29
CA ASP A 110 -40.96 -5.82 -6.95
C ASP A 110 -39.57 -6.21 -7.48
N LYS A 111 -39.13 -7.43 -7.16
CA LYS A 111 -37.84 -8.01 -7.61
C LYS A 111 -37.69 -8.14 -9.13
N ASP A 112 -38.78 -8.02 -9.88
CA ASP A 112 -38.82 -8.12 -11.35
C ASP A 112 -38.93 -6.73 -12.01
N GLY A 113 -39.03 -5.65 -11.22
CA GLY A 113 -39.10 -4.27 -11.69
C GLY A 113 -40.51 -3.74 -11.92
N ASN A 114 -41.55 -4.43 -11.46
CA ASN A 114 -42.93 -3.92 -11.58
C ASN A 114 -43.22 -2.91 -10.47
N TYR A 115 -43.84 -1.78 -10.82
CA TYR A 115 -44.24 -0.76 -9.85
C TYR A 115 -45.25 -1.31 -8.83
N LEU A 116 -45.02 -1.05 -7.55
CA LEU A 116 -45.90 -1.45 -6.44
C LEU A 116 -46.55 -0.24 -5.78
N SER A 117 -45.76 0.74 -5.34
CA SER A 117 -46.24 1.90 -4.59
C SER A 117 -45.23 3.04 -4.61
N GLN A 118 -45.60 4.19 -4.05
CA GLN A 118 -44.70 5.32 -3.84
C GLN A 118 -45.09 6.10 -2.59
N PHE A 119 -44.16 6.89 -2.08
CA PHE A 119 -44.43 7.87 -1.03
C PHE A 119 -43.54 9.10 -1.20
N GLY A 120 -43.97 10.19 -0.60
CA GLY A 120 -43.33 11.50 -0.72
C GLY A 120 -43.83 12.36 -1.86
N THR A 121 -43.65 13.66 -1.68
CA THR A 121 -43.98 14.74 -2.62
C THR A 121 -42.99 15.88 -2.44
N ASN A 122 -42.89 16.79 -3.42
CA ASN A 122 -42.07 17.99 -3.25
C ASN A 122 -42.50 18.83 -2.02
N GLY A 123 -41.54 19.24 -1.19
CA GLY A 123 -41.75 20.15 -0.07
C GLY A 123 -40.79 19.93 1.09
N ASN A 124 -41.08 20.62 2.21
CA ASN A 124 -40.22 20.66 3.40
C ASN A 124 -40.91 20.06 4.64
N GLY A 125 -42.18 19.67 4.54
CA GLY A 125 -42.93 19.04 5.62
C GLY A 125 -42.54 17.60 5.88
N ASP A 126 -43.15 16.99 6.89
CA ASP A 126 -42.97 15.59 7.24
C ASP A 126 -43.40 14.69 6.07
N GLY A 127 -42.52 13.78 5.67
CA GLY A 127 -42.73 12.91 4.52
C GLY A 127 -42.65 13.59 3.15
N GLN A 128 -42.37 14.89 3.07
CA GLN A 128 -42.07 15.60 1.81
C GLN A 128 -40.57 15.62 1.56
N PHE A 129 -40.14 15.70 0.31
CA PHE A 129 -38.73 15.70 -0.07
C PHE A 129 -38.38 16.86 -0.98
N ASN A 130 -37.11 17.26 -0.95
CA ASN A 130 -36.48 18.14 -1.91
C ASN A 130 -35.18 17.48 -2.42
N THR A 131 -35.31 16.75 -3.54
CA THR A 131 -34.23 15.95 -4.14
C THR A 131 -33.73 14.85 -3.18
N PRO A 132 -34.55 13.81 -2.92
CA PRO A 132 -34.09 12.66 -2.13
C PRO A 132 -32.93 11.97 -2.85
N ARG A 133 -31.85 11.66 -2.12
CA ARG A 133 -30.63 11.05 -2.66
C ARG A 133 -30.39 9.65 -2.11
N ALA A 134 -29.59 9.49 -1.07
CA ALA A 134 -29.33 8.17 -0.50
C ALA A 134 -30.55 7.57 0.21
N ILE A 135 -30.66 6.24 0.14
CA ILE A 135 -31.68 5.45 0.83
C ILE A 135 -31.03 4.20 1.42
N VAL A 136 -31.36 3.87 2.67
CA VAL A 136 -31.02 2.60 3.31
C VAL A 136 -32.24 2.02 4.02
N ILE A 137 -32.28 0.70 4.14
CA ILE A 137 -33.37 -0.03 4.79
C ILE A 137 -32.75 -0.93 5.85
N ASP A 138 -33.26 -0.86 7.09
CA ASP A 138 -32.79 -1.70 8.19
C ASP A 138 -33.40 -3.11 8.17
N ALA A 139 -32.93 -3.99 9.05
CA ALA A 139 -33.41 -5.37 9.15
C ALA A 139 -34.89 -5.50 9.59
N SER A 140 -35.51 -4.41 10.06
CA SER A 140 -36.94 -4.34 10.40
C SER A 140 -37.77 -3.66 9.30
N ASP A 141 -37.18 -3.46 8.11
CA ASP A 141 -37.74 -2.73 6.97
C ASP A 141 -38.10 -1.27 7.27
N ASN A 142 -37.44 -0.62 8.25
CA ASN A 142 -37.52 0.84 8.37
C ASN A 142 -36.64 1.48 7.30
N ILE A 143 -37.17 2.53 6.66
CA ILE A 143 -36.56 3.19 5.52
C ILE A 143 -35.98 4.52 5.99
N TYR A 144 -34.72 4.79 5.66
CA TYR A 144 -34.05 6.04 5.95
C TYR A 144 -33.66 6.70 4.63
N VAL A 145 -34.01 7.97 4.46
CA VAL A 145 -33.81 8.71 3.22
C VAL A 145 -33.09 10.02 3.50
N VAL A 146 -31.99 10.26 2.81
CA VAL A 146 -31.33 11.56 2.76
C VAL A 146 -32.15 12.51 1.88
N ASP A 147 -32.56 13.61 2.46
CA ASP A 147 -33.31 14.69 1.82
C ASP A 147 -32.36 15.87 1.57
N PHE A 148 -31.65 15.82 0.44
CA PHE A 148 -30.43 16.59 0.17
C PHE A 148 -30.64 18.10 0.34
N ASN A 149 -31.62 18.68 -0.34
CA ASN A 149 -31.83 20.14 -0.29
C ASN A 149 -32.49 20.61 1.02
N ASN A 150 -33.16 19.71 1.75
CA ASN A 150 -33.72 20.01 3.07
C ASN A 150 -32.73 19.76 4.22
N ASN A 151 -31.52 19.30 3.92
CA ASN A 151 -30.43 19.11 4.90
C ASN A 151 -30.81 18.19 6.06
N ARG A 152 -31.53 17.10 5.78
CA ARG A 152 -32.03 16.19 6.81
C ARG A 152 -32.04 14.73 6.34
N VAL A 153 -32.18 13.82 7.30
CA VAL A 153 -32.51 12.42 7.04
C VAL A 153 -33.89 12.16 7.63
N GLN A 154 -34.78 11.54 6.85
CA GLN A 154 -36.12 11.15 7.28
C GLN A 154 -36.22 9.63 7.42
N LYS A 155 -36.92 9.18 8.46
CA LYS A 155 -37.22 7.77 8.75
C LYS A 155 -38.69 7.48 8.48
N PHE A 156 -38.94 6.35 7.83
CA PHE A 156 -40.26 5.83 7.48
C PHE A 156 -40.39 4.38 7.92
N ASP A 157 -41.63 3.93 8.10
CA ASP A 157 -41.92 2.51 8.25
C ASP A 157 -41.86 1.78 6.89
N LYS A 158 -42.01 0.45 6.94
CA LYS A 158 -42.02 -0.42 5.75
C LYS A 158 -43.10 -0.12 4.70
N ASN A 159 -44.11 0.69 5.05
CA ASN A 159 -45.20 1.11 4.17
C ASN A 159 -44.97 2.53 3.61
N GLY A 160 -43.86 3.19 3.95
CA GLY A 160 -43.58 4.57 3.54
C GLY A 160 -44.26 5.63 4.41
N THR A 161 -44.74 5.28 5.60
CA THR A 161 -45.32 6.24 6.56
C THR A 161 -44.21 6.93 7.35
N TYR A 162 -44.18 8.26 7.33
CA TYR A 162 -43.21 9.05 8.09
C TYR A 162 -43.23 8.71 9.59
N GLN A 163 -42.05 8.57 10.20
CA GLN A 163 -41.88 8.25 11.62
C GLN A 163 -41.13 9.36 12.37
N SER A 164 -39.98 9.78 11.84
CA SER A 164 -39.13 10.78 12.48
C SER A 164 -38.12 11.37 11.49
N GLN A 165 -37.35 12.35 11.93
CA GLN A 165 -36.25 12.93 11.17
C GLN A 165 -35.17 13.48 12.10
N PHE A 166 -33.96 13.62 11.56
CA PHE A 166 -32.85 14.29 12.24
C PHE A 166 -32.03 15.10 11.23
N GLY A 167 -31.24 16.05 11.73
CA GLY A 167 -30.51 17.00 10.89
C GLY A 167 -31.03 18.44 11.00
N GLY A 168 -31.06 19.09 9.84
CA GLY A 168 -31.33 20.51 9.62
C GLY A 168 -30.08 21.24 9.14
N ALA A 169 -30.27 22.36 8.44
CA ALA A 169 -29.17 23.15 7.91
C ALA A 169 -28.22 23.66 9.02
N GLY A 170 -26.92 23.51 8.82
CA GLY A 170 -25.90 24.07 9.71
C GLY A 170 -24.57 23.31 9.70
N THR A 171 -23.63 23.78 10.53
CA THR A 171 -22.26 23.26 10.64
C THR A 171 -21.96 22.58 11.98
N THR A 172 -22.87 22.68 12.96
CA THR A 172 -22.73 22.02 14.27
C THR A 172 -22.98 20.52 14.17
N ASP A 173 -22.65 19.77 15.22
CA ASP A 173 -22.91 18.34 15.29
C ASP A 173 -24.42 18.05 15.14
N GLY A 174 -24.75 17.06 14.33
CA GLY A 174 -26.14 16.72 14.00
C GLY A 174 -26.84 17.71 13.06
N LYS A 175 -26.13 18.66 12.47
CA LYS A 175 -26.61 19.52 11.37
C LYS A 175 -25.86 19.19 10.08
N PHE A 176 -26.49 19.46 8.94
CA PHE A 176 -25.97 19.12 7.62
C PHE A 176 -25.93 20.34 6.69
N SER A 177 -25.13 20.23 5.65
CA SER A 177 -25.11 21.08 4.47
C SER A 177 -24.96 20.19 3.23
N GLY A 178 -26.06 19.99 2.50
CA GLY A 178 -26.15 19.08 1.35
C GLY A 178 -25.74 17.64 1.69
N PRO A 179 -26.39 16.96 2.65
CA PRO A 179 -26.09 15.57 2.93
C PRO A 179 -26.35 14.72 1.69
N ASP A 180 -25.45 13.78 1.36
CA ASP A 180 -25.46 13.08 0.08
C ASP A 180 -25.57 11.55 0.26
N GLY A 181 -24.43 10.86 0.37
CA GLY A 181 -24.37 9.42 0.64
C GLY A 181 -24.72 9.05 2.08
N MET A 182 -25.29 7.85 2.27
CA MET A 182 -25.60 7.31 3.60
C MET A 182 -25.49 5.78 3.62
N VAL A 183 -24.84 5.22 4.63
CA VAL A 183 -24.75 3.76 4.85
C VAL A 183 -25.07 3.39 6.28
N MET A 184 -25.43 2.12 6.50
CA MET A 184 -25.77 1.57 7.81
C MET A 184 -24.81 0.44 8.18
N ASP A 185 -24.27 0.46 9.39
CA ASP A 185 -23.49 -0.66 9.92
C ASP A 185 -24.40 -1.77 10.48
N ALA A 186 -23.81 -2.94 10.79
CA ALA A 186 -24.55 -4.08 11.32
C ALA A 186 -25.21 -3.83 12.71
N SER A 187 -24.82 -2.76 13.40
CA SER A 187 -25.44 -2.34 14.67
C SER A 187 -26.59 -1.35 14.46
N GLY A 188 -26.89 -0.99 13.21
CA GLY A 188 -27.92 -0.02 12.85
C GLY A 188 -27.48 1.44 12.97
N ASN A 189 -26.18 1.71 13.10
CA ASN A 189 -25.69 3.09 13.08
C ASN A 189 -25.62 3.60 11.64
N LEU A 190 -26.04 4.84 11.44
CA LEU A 190 -26.04 5.52 10.16
C LEU A 190 -24.80 6.39 10.02
N TYR A 191 -24.10 6.27 8.90
CA TYR A 191 -23.01 7.16 8.52
C TYR A 191 -23.48 8.01 7.35
N VAL A 192 -23.57 9.31 7.56
CA VAL A 192 -24.10 10.28 6.59
C VAL A 192 -22.97 11.18 6.14
N VAL A 193 -22.79 11.26 4.82
CA VAL A 193 -21.86 12.19 4.19
C VAL A 193 -22.46 13.58 4.23
N ASP A 194 -21.83 14.48 4.97
CA ASP A 194 -22.19 15.89 5.08
C ASP A 194 -21.35 16.69 4.10
N ARG A 195 -21.70 16.56 2.81
CA ARG A 195 -20.84 16.88 1.66
C ARG A 195 -20.27 18.29 1.70
N ASN A 196 -21.11 19.31 1.89
CA ASN A 196 -20.65 20.70 1.84
C ASN A 196 -19.99 21.16 3.15
N ASN A 197 -19.92 20.29 4.16
CA ASN A 197 -19.16 20.50 5.40
C ASN A 197 -17.92 19.60 5.47
N ASP A 198 -17.56 18.89 4.39
CA ASP A 198 -16.35 18.07 4.25
C ASP A 198 -16.14 17.05 5.37
N ARG A 199 -17.22 16.38 5.80
CA ARG A 199 -17.19 15.43 6.91
C ARG A 199 -18.19 14.30 6.77
N ILE A 200 -17.98 13.24 7.54
CA ILE A 200 -18.95 12.15 7.73
C ILE A 200 -19.42 12.23 9.18
N GLN A 201 -20.73 12.10 9.38
CA GLN A 201 -21.33 12.07 10.71
C GLN A 201 -21.99 10.72 10.96
N LYS A 202 -21.76 10.18 12.16
CA LYS A 202 -22.32 8.91 12.64
C LYS A 202 -23.50 9.18 13.57
N PHE A 203 -24.60 8.47 13.37
CA PHE A 203 -25.82 8.52 14.17
C PHE A 203 -26.25 7.13 14.58
N ASP A 204 -27.02 7.01 15.67
CA ASP A 204 -27.76 5.79 15.96
C ASP A 204 -29.03 5.67 15.07
N LYS A 205 -29.73 4.54 15.19
CA LYS A 205 -30.98 4.25 14.47
C LYS A 205 -32.14 5.21 14.76
N ASP A 206 -32.04 6.01 15.83
CA ASP A 206 -33.05 6.97 16.27
C ASP A 206 -32.67 8.41 15.85
N GLY A 207 -31.50 8.60 15.26
CA GLY A 207 -31.01 9.89 14.76
C GLY A 207 -30.19 10.69 15.77
N THR A 208 -29.74 10.07 16.86
CA THR A 208 -28.86 10.71 17.85
C THR A 208 -27.44 10.78 17.29
N PHE A 209 -26.83 11.96 17.29
CA PHE A 209 -25.43 12.12 16.90
C PHE A 209 -24.50 11.35 17.84
N LEU A 210 -23.59 10.56 17.28
CA LEU A 210 -22.61 9.75 18.01
C LEU A 210 -21.19 10.28 17.86
N SER A 211 -20.76 10.53 16.62
CA SER A 211 -19.40 10.99 16.32
C SER A 211 -19.32 11.57 14.90
N LYS A 212 -18.17 12.16 14.57
CA LYS A 212 -17.84 12.61 13.21
C LYS A 212 -16.35 12.43 12.93
N PHE A 213 -16.01 12.37 11.66
CA PHE A 213 -14.64 12.44 11.18
C PHE A 213 -14.58 13.14 9.82
N GLY A 214 -13.39 13.59 9.44
CA GLY A 214 -13.23 14.49 8.30
C GLY A 214 -13.21 15.96 8.69
N SER A 215 -12.51 16.74 7.87
CA SER A 215 -12.50 18.21 7.89
C SER A 215 -12.02 18.71 6.54
N THR A 216 -12.30 19.95 6.19
CA THR A 216 -11.85 20.55 4.93
C THR A 216 -10.33 20.45 4.74
N GLY A 217 -9.88 19.93 3.60
CA GLY A 217 -8.48 19.89 3.19
C GLY A 217 -8.10 18.64 2.37
N THR A 218 -6.83 18.56 1.98
CA THR A 218 -6.29 17.48 1.13
C THR A 218 -5.48 16.42 1.89
N GLY A 219 -5.35 16.59 3.22
CA GLY A 219 -4.71 15.61 4.09
C GLY A 219 -5.43 14.26 4.12
N ASP A 220 -4.77 13.29 4.72
CA ASP A 220 -5.22 11.89 4.76
C ASP A 220 -6.61 11.73 5.40
N ALA A 221 -6.86 12.40 6.52
CA ALA A 221 -8.17 12.39 7.21
C ALA A 221 -9.06 13.60 6.88
N GLN A 222 -8.77 14.34 5.81
CA GLN A 222 -9.51 15.52 5.38
C GLN A 222 -10.35 15.24 4.13
N PHE A 223 -11.25 16.13 3.73
CA PHE A 223 -12.04 16.02 2.50
C PHE A 223 -12.18 17.37 1.80
N THR A 224 -12.51 17.32 0.51
CA THR A 224 -12.78 18.51 -0.31
C THR A 224 -14.20 18.55 -0.86
N LYS A 225 -14.76 17.39 -1.22
CA LYS A 225 -16.19 17.15 -1.49
C LYS A 225 -16.47 15.66 -1.38
N PRO A 226 -16.70 15.11 -0.17
CA PRO A 226 -17.05 13.71 -0.06
C PRO A 226 -18.46 13.46 -0.61
N ALA A 227 -18.68 12.34 -1.32
CA ALA A 227 -20.00 12.02 -1.89
C ALA A 227 -20.43 10.58 -1.59
N GLY A 228 -19.82 9.60 -2.25
CA GLY A 228 -20.11 8.19 -2.06
C GLY A 228 -19.52 7.65 -0.77
N ILE A 229 -20.24 6.71 -0.15
CA ILE A 229 -19.81 6.04 1.08
C ILE A 229 -20.23 4.57 1.03
N ALA A 230 -19.34 3.68 1.45
CA ALA A 230 -19.59 2.23 1.56
C ALA A 230 -18.95 1.67 2.84
N ILE A 231 -19.52 0.58 3.36
CA ILE A 231 -18.94 -0.17 4.48
C ILE A 231 -18.62 -1.58 3.97
N ASP A 232 -17.39 -2.05 4.21
CA ASP A 232 -17.02 -3.43 3.89
C ASP A 232 -17.45 -4.42 5.00
N LYS A 233 -17.30 -5.72 4.74
CA LYS A 233 -17.66 -6.79 5.68
C LYS A 233 -16.92 -6.74 7.02
N ASP A 234 -15.77 -6.07 7.06
CA ASP A 234 -14.93 -5.94 8.26
C ASP A 234 -15.22 -4.64 9.02
N GLY A 235 -16.14 -3.81 8.52
CA GLY A 235 -16.57 -2.57 9.14
C GLY A 235 -15.71 -1.36 8.81
N PHE A 236 -14.83 -1.45 7.80
CA PHE A 236 -14.12 -0.27 7.29
C PHE A 236 -15.04 0.56 6.40
N ILE A 237 -14.91 1.88 6.53
CA ILE A 237 -15.70 2.88 5.84
C ILE A 237 -14.87 3.45 4.69
N TYR A 238 -15.38 3.33 3.47
CA TYR A 238 -14.79 3.88 2.26
C TYR A 238 -15.59 5.11 1.88
N VAL A 239 -14.91 6.22 1.57
CA VAL A 239 -15.52 7.49 1.19
C VAL A 239 -14.83 8.02 -0.06
N SER A 240 -15.59 8.40 -1.09
CA SER A 240 -15.04 9.13 -2.24
C SER A 240 -14.73 10.58 -1.85
N ASP A 241 -13.66 11.16 -2.38
CA ASP A 241 -13.28 12.56 -2.18
C ASP A 241 -13.05 13.22 -3.56
N ASP A 242 -14.08 13.89 -4.06
CA ASP A 242 -14.31 14.11 -5.50
C ASP A 242 -13.90 15.51 -6.02
N ASP A 243 -13.09 16.30 -5.29
CA ASP A 243 -12.69 17.66 -5.74
C ASP A 243 -11.18 17.95 -5.68
N ASN A 244 -10.34 16.92 -5.60
CA ASN A 244 -8.90 17.07 -5.73
C ASN A 244 -8.39 16.53 -7.09
N SER A 245 -7.18 16.91 -7.53
CA SER A 245 -6.62 16.49 -8.84
C SER A 245 -6.41 14.97 -8.98
N ASN A 246 -6.51 14.25 -7.86
CA ASN A 246 -6.36 12.82 -7.70
C ASN A 246 -7.52 12.30 -6.83
N ASP A 247 -8.75 12.42 -7.31
CA ASP A 247 -9.86 11.53 -7.00
C ASP A 247 -9.51 10.31 -6.13
N TYR A 248 -9.71 10.43 -4.81
CA TYR A 248 -9.31 9.41 -3.85
C TYR A 248 -10.51 8.71 -3.28
N ILE A 249 -10.39 7.40 -3.07
CA ILE A 249 -11.18 6.69 -2.08
C ILE A 249 -10.37 6.64 -0.79
N LYS A 250 -10.94 7.18 0.28
CA LYS A 250 -10.33 7.22 1.62
C LYS A 250 -11.01 6.19 2.51
N VAL A 251 -10.20 5.42 3.23
CA VAL A 251 -10.64 4.32 4.08
C VAL A 251 -10.45 4.70 5.54
N PHE A 252 -11.46 4.42 6.36
CA PHE A 252 -11.50 4.73 7.79
C PHE A 252 -11.97 3.52 8.58
N LYS A 253 -11.55 3.45 9.86
CA LYS A 253 -12.18 2.57 10.84
C LYS A 253 -13.54 3.12 11.26
N SER A 254 -14.35 2.28 11.91
CA SER A 254 -15.67 2.67 12.43
C SER A 254 -15.65 3.81 13.47
N ASP A 255 -14.48 4.06 14.09
CA ASP A 255 -14.22 5.18 15.00
C ASP A 255 -13.77 6.48 14.29
N GLY A 256 -13.62 6.46 12.96
CA GLY A 256 -13.19 7.60 12.15
C GLY A 256 -11.67 7.73 11.99
N THR A 257 -10.88 6.78 12.51
CA THR A 257 -9.42 6.76 12.31
C THR A 257 -9.11 6.49 10.84
N PHE A 258 -8.35 7.39 10.20
CA PHE A 258 -7.86 7.17 8.83
C PHE A 258 -6.99 5.92 8.74
N VAL A 259 -7.18 5.19 7.65
CA VAL A 259 -6.47 3.95 7.37
C VAL A 259 -5.54 4.14 6.18
N LYS A 260 -6.10 4.46 5.02
CA LYS A 260 -5.37 4.66 3.77
C LYS A 260 -6.22 5.38 2.73
N LYS A 261 -5.59 5.75 1.62
CA LYS A 261 -6.28 6.23 0.42
C LYS A 261 -5.69 5.58 -0.82
N PHE A 262 -6.50 5.42 -1.85
CA PHE A 262 -6.04 4.99 -3.17
C PHE A 262 -6.74 5.82 -4.24
N ASN A 263 -6.06 6.03 -5.36
CA ASN A 263 -6.58 6.85 -6.45
C ASN A 263 -7.65 6.04 -7.22
N SER A 264 -8.86 6.57 -7.35
CA SER A 264 -9.91 5.95 -8.17
C SER A 264 -9.70 6.17 -9.68
N ASN A 265 -8.75 7.04 -10.08
CA ASN A 265 -8.45 7.40 -11.47
C ASN A 265 -7.31 6.62 -12.13
N ASN A 266 -7.00 5.38 -11.75
CA ASN A 266 -5.98 4.55 -12.43
C ASN A 266 -6.31 4.19 -13.92
N ALA A 267 -7.14 5.00 -14.62
CA ALA A 267 -7.45 4.91 -16.04
C ALA A 267 -7.67 6.28 -16.74
N GLY A 268 -6.95 7.35 -16.35
CA GLY A 268 -6.81 8.55 -17.20
C GLY A 268 -8.09 9.38 -17.46
N GLY A 269 -8.87 9.67 -16.41
CA GLY A 269 -10.02 10.57 -16.46
C GLY A 269 -9.68 12.03 -16.12
N THR A 270 -10.36 13.00 -16.74
CA THR A 270 -10.11 14.45 -16.56
C THR A 270 -11.24 15.21 -15.87
N THR A 271 -12.33 14.55 -15.47
CA THR A 271 -13.55 15.20 -14.97
C THR A 271 -14.00 14.66 -13.60
N LYS A 272 -14.29 15.59 -12.69
CA LYS A 272 -14.59 15.40 -11.26
C LYS A 272 -16.03 14.92 -11.03
N SER A 273 -16.28 13.72 -10.51
CA SER A 273 -17.63 13.11 -10.46
C SER A 273 -18.11 12.77 -9.04
N GLU A 274 -19.43 12.87 -8.77
CA GLU A 274 -20.08 12.40 -7.53
C GLU A 274 -20.09 10.86 -7.48
N ARG A 275 -18.94 10.26 -7.21
CA ARG A 275 -18.79 8.80 -7.32
C ARG A 275 -19.48 8.10 -6.17
N GLN A 276 -20.25 7.08 -6.51
CA GLN A 276 -20.93 6.24 -5.53
C GLN A 276 -20.17 4.93 -5.33
N LEU A 277 -20.14 4.44 -4.09
CA LEU A 277 -19.36 3.28 -3.70
C LEU A 277 -20.28 2.15 -3.27
N HIS A 278 -20.04 0.94 -3.77
CA HIS A 278 -20.86 -0.22 -3.47
C HIS A 278 -19.99 -1.45 -3.32
N PHE A 279 -20.21 -2.26 -2.28
CA PHE A 279 -19.59 -3.57 -2.17
C PHE A 279 -20.55 -4.66 -2.63
N ASP A 280 -20.04 -5.63 -3.37
CA ASP A 280 -20.75 -6.90 -3.57
C ASP A 280 -20.63 -7.81 -2.33
N ALA A 281 -21.30 -8.96 -2.37
CA ALA A 281 -21.27 -9.93 -1.27
C ALA A 281 -19.88 -10.57 -1.03
N ASN A 282 -18.97 -10.47 -2.00
CA ASN A 282 -17.61 -11.01 -1.92
C ASN A 282 -16.58 -9.97 -1.45
N GLY A 283 -17.00 -8.72 -1.22
CA GLY A 283 -16.11 -7.63 -0.83
C GLY A 283 -15.39 -6.96 -2.00
N GLN A 284 -15.86 -7.16 -3.23
CA GLN A 284 -15.40 -6.40 -4.39
C GLN A 284 -16.06 -5.01 -4.39
N LEU A 285 -15.25 -3.96 -4.56
CA LEU A 285 -15.71 -2.58 -4.59
C LEU A 285 -16.10 -2.19 -6.01
N TYR A 286 -17.28 -1.62 -6.17
CA TYR A 286 -17.79 -1.05 -7.40
C TYR A 286 -17.91 0.46 -7.19
N ILE A 287 -17.45 1.22 -8.18
CA ILE A 287 -17.47 2.67 -8.17
C ILE A 287 -18.28 3.14 -9.37
N SER A 288 -19.46 3.69 -9.12
CA SER A 288 -20.22 4.36 -10.18
C SER A 288 -19.53 5.68 -10.51
N ASP A 289 -19.27 5.91 -11.79
CA ASP A 289 -18.62 7.13 -12.30
C ASP A 289 -19.59 7.88 -13.23
N PRO A 290 -20.48 8.74 -12.67
CA PRO A 290 -21.55 9.35 -13.44
C PRO A 290 -21.12 10.25 -14.60
N LEU A 291 -19.87 10.74 -14.62
CA LEU A 291 -19.39 11.63 -15.69
C LEU A 291 -18.62 10.89 -16.78
N GLU A 292 -18.24 9.65 -16.53
CA GLU A 292 -17.55 8.80 -17.49
C GLU A 292 -18.43 7.64 -17.95
N ASP A 293 -19.71 7.66 -17.57
CA ASP A 293 -20.73 6.71 -18.00
C ASP A 293 -20.34 5.25 -17.80
N ARG A 294 -19.67 4.97 -16.68
CA ARG A 294 -19.16 3.63 -16.38
C ARG A 294 -19.24 3.26 -14.91
N ILE A 295 -19.20 1.97 -14.66
CA ILE A 295 -18.97 1.41 -13.33
C ILE A 295 -17.58 0.79 -13.33
N ARG A 296 -16.71 1.27 -12.45
CA ARG A 296 -15.36 0.72 -12.25
C ARG A 296 -15.42 -0.40 -11.22
N ILE A 297 -14.77 -1.52 -11.52
CA ILE A 297 -14.70 -2.67 -10.62
C ILE A 297 -13.30 -2.72 -10.01
N MET A 298 -13.25 -2.48 -8.72
CA MET A 298 -12.05 -2.52 -7.90
C MET A 298 -12.00 -3.87 -7.16
N ALA A 299 -11.07 -4.73 -7.55
CA ALA A 299 -10.91 -6.04 -6.93
C ALA A 299 -9.78 -6.03 -5.89
N PRO A 300 -9.90 -6.81 -4.81
CA PRO A 300 -8.76 -7.18 -3.99
C PRO A 300 -7.62 -7.69 -4.86
N ALA A 301 -6.44 -7.08 -4.74
CA ALA A 301 -5.21 -7.52 -5.38
C ALA A 301 -4.27 -8.11 -4.33
N GLN A 302 -3.30 -8.90 -4.78
CA GLN A 302 -2.06 -9.14 -4.07
C GLN A 302 -1.24 -7.82 -4.08
N GLU A 303 -0.43 -7.59 -3.04
CA GLU A 303 0.47 -6.43 -2.98
C GLU A 303 1.68 -6.84 -2.13
N ILE A 304 2.84 -6.97 -2.75
CA ILE A 304 4.07 -7.34 -2.04
C ILE A 304 4.71 -6.10 -1.40
N ASN A 305 5.10 -6.22 -0.13
CA ASN A 305 5.98 -5.26 0.52
C ASN A 305 7.12 -5.98 1.24
N LEU A 306 8.27 -5.32 1.36
CA LEU A 306 9.42 -5.85 2.08
C LEU A 306 9.79 -4.95 3.26
N LYS A 307 9.99 -5.53 4.43
CA LYS A 307 10.52 -4.83 5.62
C LYS A 307 11.82 -5.44 6.10
N ALA A 308 12.68 -4.63 6.71
CA ALA A 308 13.73 -5.07 7.62
C ALA A 308 13.44 -4.51 9.02
N GLY A 309 13.17 -5.41 9.98
CA GLY A 309 12.60 -4.99 11.27
C GLY A 309 11.23 -4.31 11.07
N THR A 310 11.11 -3.05 11.49
CA THR A 310 9.86 -2.26 11.35
C THR A 310 9.86 -1.33 10.13
N VAL A 311 10.95 -1.25 9.37
CA VAL A 311 11.13 -0.27 8.29
C VAL A 311 10.85 -0.92 6.95
N ALA A 312 9.97 -0.31 6.14
CA ALA A 312 9.71 -0.71 4.77
C ALA A 312 10.91 -0.36 3.85
N ILE A 313 11.24 -1.28 2.95
CA ILE A 313 12.35 -1.16 1.99
C ILE A 313 11.72 -1.15 0.61
N ALA A 314 11.81 -0.01 -0.09
CA ALA A 314 11.33 0.09 -1.46
C ALA A 314 12.17 -0.77 -2.41
N SER A 315 11.54 -1.35 -3.43
CA SER A 315 12.24 -2.04 -4.51
C SER A 315 13.29 -1.12 -5.18
N GLY A 316 14.45 -1.67 -5.50
CA GLY A 316 15.65 -0.97 -5.98
C GLY A 316 16.56 -0.41 -4.88
N SER A 317 16.12 -0.37 -3.62
CA SER A 317 16.90 0.18 -2.51
C SER A 317 18.08 -0.69 -2.10
N THR A 318 18.99 -0.13 -1.30
CA THR A 318 20.16 -0.82 -0.75
C THR A 318 20.00 -1.12 0.73
N VAL A 319 20.35 -2.34 1.13
CA VAL A 319 20.44 -2.77 2.54
C VAL A 319 21.88 -3.12 2.88
N ASP A 320 22.44 -2.36 3.82
CA ASP A 320 23.83 -2.54 4.27
C ASP A 320 23.90 -3.39 5.55
N PHE A 321 24.73 -4.43 5.51
CA PHE A 321 25.09 -5.30 6.64
C PHE A 321 26.25 -4.74 7.48
N GLY A 322 26.85 -3.64 7.03
CA GLY A 322 27.91 -2.93 7.74
C GLY A 322 29.26 -3.66 7.66
N SER A 323 30.13 -3.38 8.63
CA SER A 323 31.45 -3.99 8.72
C SER A 323 31.42 -5.27 9.56
N VAL A 324 31.82 -6.40 8.97
CA VAL A 324 31.79 -7.73 9.60
C VAL A 324 33.14 -8.39 9.45
N VAL A 325 33.63 -9.04 10.50
CA VAL A 325 34.90 -9.76 10.39
C VAL A 325 34.72 -11.07 9.62
N VAL A 326 35.69 -11.47 8.78
CA VAL A 326 35.69 -12.68 7.92
C VAL A 326 35.35 -14.01 8.66
N SER A 327 35.48 -14.06 9.99
CA SER A 327 35.10 -15.24 10.79
C SER A 327 33.76 -15.11 11.53
N GLN A 328 33.02 -14.03 11.29
CA GLN A 328 31.76 -13.69 11.95
C GLN A 328 30.66 -13.53 10.90
N SER A 329 29.42 -13.36 11.37
CA SER A 329 28.28 -13.05 10.52
C SER A 329 27.50 -11.86 11.05
N SER A 330 26.82 -11.17 10.15
CA SER A 330 25.78 -10.19 10.48
C SER A 330 24.48 -10.65 9.88
N ASP A 331 23.48 -10.83 10.73
CA ASP A 331 22.19 -11.38 10.35
C ASP A 331 21.13 -10.29 10.36
N LYS A 332 20.29 -10.25 9.33
CA LYS A 332 19.10 -9.40 9.29
C LYS A 332 17.88 -10.26 8.98
N THR A 333 16.79 -9.97 9.68
CA THR A 333 15.49 -10.56 9.41
C THR A 333 14.67 -9.61 8.57
N PHE A 334 14.09 -10.17 7.52
CA PHE A 334 13.20 -9.50 6.60
C PHE A 334 11.80 -10.08 6.72
N THR A 335 10.81 -9.25 6.45
CA THR A 335 9.40 -9.64 6.41
C THR A 335 8.87 -9.35 5.02
N ILE A 336 8.40 -10.39 4.33
CA ILE A 336 7.58 -10.25 3.13
C ILE A 336 6.15 -10.09 3.62
N GLU A 337 5.54 -8.96 3.32
CA GLU A 337 4.14 -8.68 3.64
C GLU A 337 3.32 -8.80 2.37
N ASN A 338 2.20 -9.50 2.47
CA ASN A 338 1.11 -9.34 1.51
C ASN A 338 0.15 -8.29 2.08
N LEU A 339 0.29 -7.05 1.60
CA LEU A 339 -0.64 -5.97 1.95
C LEU A 339 -1.96 -6.15 1.22
N GLY A 340 -1.99 -6.98 0.18
CA GLY A 340 -3.14 -7.31 -0.65
C GLY A 340 -4.13 -8.26 0.02
N GLY A 341 -5.37 -8.25 -0.47
CA GLY A 341 -6.48 -9.05 0.08
C GLY A 341 -6.69 -10.41 -0.56
N ILE A 342 -5.96 -10.72 -1.62
CA ILE A 342 -5.86 -12.07 -2.17
C ILE A 342 -4.46 -12.61 -1.98
N ASP A 343 -4.32 -13.92 -2.09
CA ASP A 343 -3.08 -14.61 -1.79
C ASP A 343 -1.96 -14.21 -2.76
N LEU A 344 -0.86 -13.73 -2.19
CA LEU A 344 0.38 -13.45 -2.90
C LEU A 344 1.12 -14.77 -3.12
N THR A 345 1.30 -15.15 -4.37
CA THR A 345 2.05 -16.35 -4.77
C THR A 345 3.47 -15.95 -5.13
N LEU A 346 4.45 -16.50 -4.43
CA LEU A 346 5.86 -16.26 -4.70
C LEU A 346 6.35 -17.23 -5.78
N SER A 347 7.10 -16.68 -6.74
CA SER A 347 7.73 -17.45 -7.81
C SER A 347 8.98 -18.17 -7.29
N GLY A 348 9.29 -19.33 -7.88
CA GLY A 348 10.49 -20.12 -7.56
C GLY A 348 10.16 -21.55 -7.16
N THR A 349 11.17 -22.28 -6.69
CA THR A 349 10.98 -23.63 -6.14
C THR A 349 10.58 -23.50 -4.67
N SER A 350 9.69 -24.36 -4.18
CA SER A 350 9.26 -24.35 -2.78
C SER A 350 10.47 -24.47 -1.84
N GLY A 351 10.65 -23.50 -0.93
CA GLY A 351 11.82 -23.37 -0.05
C GLY A 351 13.02 -22.65 -0.68
N SER A 352 12.85 -22.05 -1.86
CA SER A 352 13.85 -21.33 -2.67
C SER A 352 13.24 -20.14 -3.42
N GLN A 353 12.29 -19.42 -2.80
CA GLN A 353 11.57 -18.29 -3.40
C GLN A 353 12.32 -16.96 -3.30
N VAL A 354 13.15 -16.79 -2.27
CA VAL A 354 14.06 -15.65 -2.14
C VAL A 354 15.42 -16.04 -2.70
N ALA A 355 15.85 -15.35 -3.76
CA ALA A 355 17.11 -15.64 -4.44
C ALA A 355 18.13 -14.52 -4.23
N VAL A 356 19.41 -14.88 -4.16
CA VAL A 356 20.52 -13.93 -4.17
C VAL A 356 21.41 -14.23 -5.37
N SER A 357 21.77 -13.18 -6.10
CA SER A 357 22.58 -13.23 -7.31
C SER A 357 23.61 -12.09 -7.34
N GLY A 358 24.47 -12.07 -8.35
CA GLY A 358 25.52 -11.06 -8.50
C GLY A 358 26.91 -11.51 -8.02
N THR A 359 27.86 -10.58 -8.00
CA THR A 359 29.30 -10.84 -7.86
C THR A 359 29.68 -11.55 -6.57
N ASN A 360 29.10 -11.15 -5.44
CA ASN A 360 29.38 -11.71 -4.12
C ASN A 360 28.19 -12.46 -3.54
N ALA A 361 27.33 -13.05 -4.38
CA ALA A 361 26.11 -13.71 -3.93
C ALA A 361 26.34 -14.77 -2.84
N THR A 362 27.47 -15.50 -2.92
CA THR A 362 27.84 -16.53 -1.94
C THR A 362 28.16 -15.99 -0.55
N ASP A 363 28.47 -14.69 -0.42
CA ASP A 363 28.69 -14.06 0.88
C ASP A 363 27.37 -13.78 1.62
N PHE A 364 26.21 -13.90 0.95
CA PHE A 364 24.90 -13.63 1.53
C PHE A 364 24.04 -14.89 1.51
N VAL A 365 23.83 -15.48 2.69
CA VAL A 365 23.13 -16.76 2.85
C VAL A 365 21.70 -16.51 3.31
N VAL A 366 20.71 -16.96 2.52
CA VAL A 366 19.28 -16.84 2.84
C VAL A 366 18.80 -18.07 3.62
N THR A 367 18.05 -17.83 4.69
CA THR A 367 17.31 -18.85 5.45
C THR A 367 15.83 -18.52 5.42
N GLN A 368 15.01 -19.36 4.78
CA GLN A 368 13.60 -19.09 4.51
C GLN A 368 12.67 -20.21 5.01
N THR A 369 12.96 -20.78 6.18
CA THR A 369 12.24 -21.95 6.74
C THR A 369 10.72 -21.76 6.88
N SER A 370 10.25 -20.52 6.92
CA SER A 370 8.83 -20.15 7.05
C SER A 370 8.23 -19.57 5.76
N VAL A 371 9.01 -19.43 4.69
CA VAL A 371 8.53 -18.87 3.43
C VAL A 371 7.95 -19.99 2.57
N THR A 372 6.64 -19.96 2.38
CA THR A 372 5.91 -20.83 1.46
C THR A 372 5.78 -20.16 0.10
N ASP A 373 5.32 -20.90 -0.89
CA ASP A 373 4.96 -20.39 -2.21
C ASP A 373 3.74 -19.45 -2.16
N LYS A 374 3.04 -19.38 -1.03
CA LYS A 374 1.79 -18.66 -0.89
C LYS A 374 1.72 -17.93 0.46
N ILE A 375 1.57 -16.61 0.41
CA ILE A 375 1.33 -15.76 1.58
C ILE A 375 -0.13 -15.33 1.53
N ALA A 376 -0.90 -15.72 2.53
CA ALA A 376 -2.32 -15.37 2.58
C ALA A 376 -2.54 -13.85 2.48
N GLY A 377 -3.67 -13.43 1.94
CA GLY A 377 -4.11 -12.03 2.01
C GLY A 377 -3.92 -11.47 3.42
N PHE A 378 -3.33 -10.29 3.54
CA PHE A 378 -3.09 -9.63 4.85
C PHE A 378 -2.18 -10.37 5.82
N SER A 379 -1.38 -11.30 5.30
CA SER A 379 -0.43 -12.04 6.09
C SER A 379 0.99 -11.65 5.74
N ASN A 380 1.94 -12.22 6.46
CA ASN A 380 3.34 -12.02 6.22
C ASN A 380 4.13 -13.29 6.57
N VAL A 381 5.33 -13.37 6.01
CA VAL A 381 6.32 -14.40 6.33
C VAL A 381 7.67 -13.74 6.52
N THR A 382 8.51 -14.37 7.32
CA THR A 382 9.87 -13.87 7.59
C THR A 382 10.92 -14.81 7.01
N PHE A 383 12.02 -14.21 6.58
CA PHE A 383 13.25 -14.89 6.23
C PHE A 383 14.45 -14.11 6.79
N SER A 384 15.59 -14.78 6.92
CA SER A 384 16.81 -14.14 7.37
C SER A 384 17.87 -14.19 6.26
N VAL A 385 18.67 -13.13 6.18
CA VAL A 385 19.88 -13.11 5.35
C VAL A 385 21.06 -12.92 6.27
N SER A 386 22.07 -13.77 6.12
CA SER A 386 23.31 -13.73 6.87
C SER A 386 24.44 -13.31 5.94
N TYR A 387 25.08 -12.18 6.23
CA TYR A 387 26.32 -11.79 5.55
C TYR A 387 27.50 -12.50 6.21
N LYS A 388 28.12 -13.42 5.46
CA LYS A 388 29.25 -14.29 5.84
C LYS A 388 30.40 -14.10 4.84
N PRO A 389 31.18 -13.03 4.96
CA PRO A 389 32.21 -12.73 3.96
C PRO A 389 33.31 -13.78 3.91
N ALA A 390 33.62 -14.29 2.72
CA ALA A 390 34.70 -15.24 2.52
C ALA A 390 36.11 -14.60 2.47
N GLY A 391 36.19 -13.28 2.26
CA GLY A 391 37.45 -12.53 2.12
C GLY A 391 37.29 -11.05 2.41
N LEU A 392 38.41 -10.34 2.62
CA LEU A 392 38.43 -8.91 2.95
C LEU A 392 37.93 -8.04 1.79
N GLY A 393 37.32 -6.89 2.13
CA GLY A 393 36.85 -5.90 1.15
C GLY A 393 35.33 -5.78 1.10
N SER A 394 34.82 -5.05 0.11
CA SER A 394 33.38 -4.84 -0.06
C SER A 394 32.74 -6.00 -0.82
N SER A 395 31.59 -6.46 -0.35
CA SER A 395 30.74 -7.44 -1.03
C SER A 395 29.47 -6.76 -1.52
N THR A 396 29.05 -7.07 -2.75
CA THR A 396 27.75 -6.66 -3.29
C THR A 396 27.00 -7.83 -3.91
N ALA A 397 25.69 -7.86 -3.68
CA ALA A 397 24.79 -8.85 -4.27
C ALA A 397 23.40 -8.23 -4.50
N THR A 398 22.56 -8.93 -5.25
CA THR A 398 21.18 -8.54 -5.50
C THR A 398 20.27 -9.63 -4.97
N LEU A 399 19.31 -9.25 -4.13
CA LEU A 399 18.25 -10.14 -3.65
C LEU A 399 17.00 -9.90 -4.48
N THR A 400 16.37 -10.99 -4.95
CA THR A 400 15.14 -10.95 -5.72
C THR A 400 14.06 -11.83 -5.10
N ILE A 401 12.82 -11.35 -5.18
CA ILE A 401 11.61 -12.05 -4.77
C ILE A 401 10.61 -11.91 -5.91
N GLY A 402 10.45 -12.96 -6.72
CA GLY A 402 9.43 -12.97 -7.75
C GLY A 402 8.06 -13.25 -7.15
N SER A 403 7.01 -12.63 -7.66
CA SER A 403 5.64 -12.84 -7.20
C SER A 403 4.64 -12.75 -8.35
N ASN A 404 3.39 -13.14 -8.09
CA ASN A 404 2.28 -12.90 -9.00
C ASN A 404 1.74 -11.46 -8.92
N ASP A 405 2.39 -10.56 -8.17
CA ASP A 405 1.97 -9.17 -8.10
C ASP A 405 2.15 -8.48 -9.45
N ALA A 406 1.13 -7.79 -9.94
CA ALA A 406 1.06 -7.41 -11.35
C ALA A 406 1.91 -6.16 -11.66
N ASP A 407 1.94 -5.20 -10.75
CA ASP A 407 2.75 -3.99 -10.83
C ASP A 407 4.14 -4.17 -10.18
N GLU A 408 4.28 -5.12 -9.24
CA GLU A 408 5.54 -5.44 -8.56
C GLU A 408 5.95 -6.92 -8.65
N GLY A 409 5.84 -7.51 -9.85
CA GLY A 409 6.07 -8.96 -10.06
C GLY A 409 7.48 -9.47 -9.76
N THR A 410 8.45 -8.58 -9.54
CA THR A 410 9.75 -8.94 -8.96
C THR A 410 10.26 -7.83 -8.05
N TYR A 411 10.24 -8.08 -6.74
CA TYR A 411 10.91 -7.23 -5.77
C TYR A 411 12.42 -7.42 -5.86
N THR A 412 13.17 -6.33 -5.97
CA THR A 412 14.63 -6.38 -6.08
C THR A 412 15.26 -5.44 -5.07
N ILE A 413 16.24 -5.90 -4.27
CA ILE A 413 17.04 -5.01 -3.42
C ILE A 413 18.53 -5.30 -3.58
N ASN A 414 19.35 -4.29 -3.39
CA ASN A 414 20.80 -4.41 -3.38
C ASN A 414 21.29 -4.71 -1.96
N LEU A 415 22.17 -5.69 -1.82
CA LEU A 415 22.83 -6.05 -0.56
C LEU A 415 24.27 -5.58 -0.59
N THR A 416 24.72 -4.94 0.50
CA THR A 416 26.11 -4.54 0.67
C THR A 416 26.65 -4.98 2.03
N GLY A 417 27.96 -5.20 2.11
CA GLY A 417 28.68 -5.42 3.35
C GLY A 417 30.17 -5.18 3.16
N THR A 418 30.89 -4.94 4.26
CA THR A 418 32.34 -4.79 4.23
C THR A 418 33.00 -5.79 5.16
N ALA A 419 33.85 -6.64 4.61
CA ALA A 419 34.61 -7.62 5.34
C ALA A 419 35.90 -7.02 5.92
N THR A 420 36.06 -7.10 7.25
CA THR A 420 37.22 -6.60 7.99
C THR A 420 38.02 -7.75 8.60
N SER A 421 39.25 -7.46 9.07
CA SER A 421 40.10 -8.45 9.74
C SER A 421 39.88 -8.43 11.26
N ASN A 422 40.13 -9.57 11.92
CA ASN A 422 40.00 -9.80 13.38
C ASN A 422 41.05 -9.07 14.23
N VAL A 423 41.64 -7.97 13.77
CA VAL A 423 42.71 -7.30 14.53
C VAL A 423 42.11 -6.45 15.64
N THR A 424 41.68 -7.11 16.72
CA THR A 424 41.33 -6.50 17.99
C THR A 424 42.58 -6.45 18.87
N GLY A 425 43.35 -5.37 18.79
CA GLY A 425 44.40 -5.05 19.77
C GLY A 425 45.76 -5.68 19.50
N VAL A 426 46.79 -4.86 19.72
CA VAL A 426 48.20 -5.21 19.66
C VAL A 426 48.54 -6.04 20.90
N SER A 427 49.19 -7.20 20.73
CA SER A 427 49.81 -7.91 21.86
C SER A 427 50.88 -7.02 22.51
N PRO A 428 50.93 -6.84 23.84
CA PRO A 428 51.95 -6.04 24.50
C PRO A 428 53.35 -6.65 24.52
N ASP A 429 53.56 -7.84 23.96
CA ASP A 429 54.85 -8.54 23.99
C ASP A 429 55.63 -8.41 22.67
N LEU A 430 56.06 -7.19 22.36
CA LEU A 430 57.24 -6.98 21.52
C LEU A 430 58.37 -6.42 22.39
N LYS A 431 59.09 -7.31 23.06
CA LYS A 431 60.38 -6.95 23.67
C LYS A 431 61.49 -6.96 22.62
N GLU A 432 61.77 -5.74 22.16
CA GLU A 432 63.08 -5.19 21.76
C GLU A 432 63.92 -5.94 20.72
N GLY A 433 63.86 -5.43 19.48
CA GLY A 433 64.96 -5.48 18.52
C GLY A 433 64.93 -4.21 17.65
N ILE A 434 66.03 -3.44 17.61
CA ILE A 434 66.12 -2.22 16.81
C ILE A 434 66.60 -2.58 15.40
N LEU A 435 65.75 -2.38 14.39
CA LEU A 435 66.15 -2.46 12.98
C LEU A 435 66.82 -1.16 12.55
N THR A 436 68.11 -1.22 12.20
CA THR A 436 68.83 -0.09 11.61
C THR A 436 69.07 -0.31 10.11
N VAL A 437 68.70 0.70 9.31
CA VAL A 437 69.07 0.77 7.89
C VAL A 437 70.31 1.67 7.80
N GLY A 438 71.48 1.06 7.61
CA GLY A 438 72.73 1.80 7.51
C GLY A 438 72.89 2.53 6.16
N PRO A 439 73.68 3.62 6.08
CA PRO A 439 74.01 4.25 4.81
C PRO A 439 74.78 3.29 3.89
N ASN A 440 74.55 3.37 2.58
CA ASN A 440 75.11 2.47 1.56
C ASN A 440 76.65 2.51 1.55
N PRO A 441 77.35 1.41 1.90
CA PRO A 441 78.80 1.32 1.74
C PRO A 441 79.21 0.81 0.33
N THR A 442 78.25 0.49 -0.54
CA THR A 442 78.48 0.00 -1.91
C THR A 442 77.41 0.58 -2.83
N GLN A 443 77.80 1.10 -4.00
CA GLN A 443 76.88 1.73 -4.95
C GLN A 443 75.82 0.70 -5.41
N GLY A 444 74.53 1.06 -5.32
CA GLY A 444 73.42 0.23 -5.81
C GLY A 444 72.90 -0.86 -4.86
N LYS A 445 73.28 -0.89 -3.57
CA LYS A 445 72.73 -1.86 -2.59
C LYS A 445 72.28 -1.19 -1.30
N VAL A 446 71.17 -1.65 -0.73
CA VAL A 446 70.74 -1.30 0.64
C VAL A 446 71.13 -2.44 1.58
N ARG A 447 71.80 -2.12 2.71
CA ARG A 447 72.15 -3.09 3.74
C ARG A 447 71.14 -3.06 4.88
N LEU A 448 70.76 -4.24 5.35
CA LEU A 448 69.89 -4.43 6.51
C LEU A 448 70.73 -5.04 7.63
N SER A 449 70.75 -4.40 8.79
CA SER A 449 71.29 -4.98 10.01
C SER A 449 70.14 -5.29 10.96
N ILE A 450 70.07 -6.54 11.41
CA ILE A 450 69.10 -6.99 12.42
C ILE A 450 69.92 -7.46 13.61
N GLU A 451 69.84 -6.74 14.73
CA GLU A 451 70.43 -7.17 15.99
C GLU A 451 69.42 -8.05 16.74
N GLY A 452 69.69 -9.37 16.80
CA GLY A 452 68.83 -10.37 17.46
C GLY A 452 68.62 -11.66 16.65
N LYS A 453 67.89 -12.63 17.19
CA LYS A 453 67.48 -13.85 16.45
C LYS A 453 66.34 -13.51 15.49
N ALA A 454 66.68 -13.16 14.26
CA ALA A 454 65.69 -12.99 13.20
C ALA A 454 65.05 -14.34 12.82
N SER A 455 63.72 -14.39 12.75
CA SER A 455 63.04 -15.51 12.11
C SER A 455 63.32 -15.51 10.61
N ASN A 456 63.30 -16.68 9.97
CA ASN A 456 63.65 -16.89 8.55
C ASN A 456 62.67 -16.22 7.54
N LYS A 457 61.80 -15.30 7.96
CA LYS A 457 60.72 -14.71 7.15
C LYS A 457 60.90 -13.20 6.98
N VAL A 458 61.95 -12.78 6.29
CA VAL A 458 62.11 -11.39 5.83
C VAL A 458 61.82 -11.33 4.34
N SER A 459 60.92 -10.45 3.92
CA SER A 459 60.71 -10.13 2.50
C SER A 459 60.68 -8.62 2.29
N TYR A 460 60.88 -8.20 1.04
CA TYR A 460 60.86 -6.79 0.67
C TYR A 460 60.03 -6.54 -0.58
N GLN A 461 59.55 -5.31 -0.68
CA GLN A 461 58.92 -4.74 -1.87
C GLN A 461 59.43 -3.30 -2.05
N VAL A 462 59.81 -2.95 -3.27
CA VAL A 462 60.21 -1.60 -3.65
C VAL A 462 59.12 -1.03 -4.54
N VAL A 463 58.67 0.17 -4.19
CA VAL A 463 57.59 0.87 -4.88
C VAL A 463 58.13 2.20 -5.43
N ASN A 464 57.83 2.49 -6.70
CA ASN A 464 58.16 3.80 -7.28
C ASN A 464 57.21 4.90 -6.75
N MET A 465 57.49 6.16 -7.07
CA MET A 465 56.66 7.29 -6.61
C MET A 465 55.24 7.28 -7.18
N GLN A 466 54.96 6.46 -8.19
CA GLN A 466 53.64 6.23 -8.78
C GLN A 466 52.88 5.06 -8.11
N GLY A 467 53.42 4.47 -7.04
CA GLY A 467 52.76 3.38 -6.30
C GLY A 467 52.92 1.99 -6.94
N GLN A 468 53.70 1.85 -8.01
CA GLN A 468 53.92 0.58 -8.68
C GLN A 468 55.09 -0.19 -8.07
N THR A 469 54.91 -1.51 -7.91
CA THR A 469 55.97 -2.39 -7.42
C THR A 469 57.01 -2.61 -8.51
N VAL A 470 58.25 -2.19 -8.24
CA VAL A 470 59.38 -2.28 -9.19
C VAL A 470 60.40 -3.35 -8.80
N ALA A 471 60.39 -3.83 -7.56
CA ALA A 471 61.15 -5.00 -7.14
C ALA A 471 60.49 -5.67 -5.93
N LYS A 472 60.64 -6.99 -5.77
CA LYS A 472 60.25 -7.73 -4.56
C LYS A 472 61.10 -8.98 -4.40
N GLY A 473 61.26 -9.48 -3.17
CA GLY A 473 62.01 -10.71 -2.93
C GLY A 473 62.37 -10.93 -1.47
N VAL A 474 63.33 -11.82 -1.25
CA VAL A 474 63.95 -12.09 0.06
C VAL A 474 65.38 -11.53 0.04
N PRO A 475 65.82 -10.78 1.06
CA PRO A 475 67.18 -10.25 1.08
C PRO A 475 68.23 -11.38 1.00
N HIS A 476 69.23 -11.22 0.13
CA HIS A 476 70.33 -12.18 0.03
C HIS A 476 71.50 -11.72 0.90
N LYS A 477 71.89 -12.53 1.89
CA LYS A 477 72.97 -12.23 2.85
C LYS A 477 72.84 -10.82 3.48
N GLY A 478 71.61 -10.43 3.85
CA GLY A 478 71.33 -9.12 4.47
C GLY A 478 71.38 -7.92 3.50
N SER A 479 71.34 -8.17 2.19
CA SER A 479 71.38 -7.12 1.17
C SER A 479 70.23 -7.22 0.16
N ILE A 480 69.77 -6.05 -0.29
CA ILE A 480 68.81 -5.91 -1.39
C ILE A 480 69.56 -5.30 -2.57
N ASP A 481 69.51 -5.98 -3.71
CA ASP A 481 70.10 -5.50 -4.95
C ASP A 481 69.16 -4.50 -5.62
N MET A 482 69.66 -3.30 -5.87
CA MET A 482 68.94 -2.21 -6.52
C MET A 482 69.58 -1.86 -7.87
N GLY A 483 70.55 -2.65 -8.35
CA GLY A 483 71.33 -2.39 -9.55
C GLY A 483 70.48 -2.18 -10.81
N GLN A 484 69.39 -2.94 -10.94
CA GLN A 484 68.49 -2.93 -12.10
C GLN A 484 67.49 -1.77 -12.11
N LEU A 485 67.36 -1.01 -11.02
CA LEU A 485 66.40 0.10 -10.94
C LEU A 485 67.03 1.39 -11.49
N PRO A 486 66.29 2.25 -12.22
CA PRO A 486 66.78 3.57 -12.61
C PRO A 486 67.13 4.47 -11.41
N ALA A 487 67.95 5.51 -11.62
CA ALA A 487 68.16 6.54 -10.61
C ALA A 487 66.83 7.24 -10.27
N GLY A 488 66.57 7.50 -8.99
CA GLY A 488 65.28 8.04 -8.54
C GLY A 488 64.94 7.77 -7.08
N ASN A 489 63.75 8.24 -6.67
CA ASN A 489 63.20 8.05 -5.33
C ASN A 489 62.26 6.84 -5.29
N TYR A 490 62.35 6.05 -4.23
CA TYR A 490 61.53 4.86 -4.02
C TYR A 490 61.11 4.73 -2.55
N VAL A 491 60.08 3.92 -2.32
CA VAL A 491 59.70 3.44 -1.00
C VAL A 491 60.05 1.96 -0.89
N LEU A 492 60.93 1.63 0.06
CA LEU A 492 61.21 0.26 0.45
C LEU A 492 60.25 -0.15 1.57
N LEU A 493 59.49 -1.19 1.32
CA LEU A 493 58.63 -1.87 2.28
C LEU A 493 59.31 -3.18 2.68
N LEU A 494 59.58 -3.36 3.96
CA LEU A 494 60.13 -4.57 4.54
C LEU A 494 59.04 -5.27 5.35
N GLN A 495 58.86 -6.56 5.11
CA GLN A 495 58.03 -7.43 5.93
C GLN A 495 58.95 -8.33 6.75
N ILE A 496 58.86 -8.25 8.08
CA ILE A 496 59.64 -9.07 9.01
C ILE A 496 58.65 -9.80 9.91
N GLY A 497 58.38 -11.07 9.61
CA GLY A 497 57.24 -11.76 10.23
C GLY A 497 55.94 -11.01 9.93
N GLU A 498 55.30 -10.42 10.94
CA GLU A 498 54.07 -9.64 10.82
C GLU A 498 54.31 -8.12 10.74
N GLU A 499 55.52 -7.65 11.05
CA GLU A 499 55.85 -6.22 11.02
C GLU A 499 56.09 -5.70 9.60
N LYS A 500 55.61 -4.48 9.34
CA LYS A 500 55.88 -3.74 8.12
C LYS A 500 56.68 -2.48 8.43
N VAL A 501 57.84 -2.34 7.81
CA VAL A 501 58.67 -1.13 7.90
C VAL A 501 58.74 -0.47 6.53
N ALA A 502 58.35 0.81 6.45
CA ALA A 502 58.47 1.62 5.25
C ALA A 502 59.61 2.63 5.39
N ARG A 503 60.48 2.72 4.38
CA ARG A 503 61.54 3.72 4.31
C ARG A 503 61.62 4.33 2.92
N ARG A 504 61.78 5.66 2.87
CA ARG A 504 62.14 6.35 1.63
C ARG A 504 63.62 6.12 1.36
N ILE A 505 63.94 5.79 0.12
CA ILE A 505 65.31 5.59 -0.34
C ILE A 505 65.49 6.34 -1.67
N GLN A 506 66.71 6.79 -1.91
CA GLN A 506 67.09 7.45 -3.17
C GLN A 506 68.24 6.69 -3.79
N LYS A 507 68.06 6.23 -5.03
CA LYS A 507 69.16 5.72 -5.85
C LYS A 507 69.77 6.90 -6.60
N LYS A 508 71.01 7.23 -6.25
CA LYS A 508 71.83 8.24 -6.94
C LYS A 508 72.44 7.64 -8.21
#